data_AF-A0A0D2S495-F1
#
_entry.id   AF-A0A0D2S495-F1
#
_cell.length_a   1.000
_cell.length_b   1.000
_cell.length_c   1.000
_cell.angle_alpha   90.00
_cell.angle_beta   90.00
_cell.angle_gamma   90.00
#
_symmetry.space_group_name_H-M   'P 1'
#
loop_
_entity.id
_entity.type
_entity.pdbx_description
1 polymer ?
#
loop_
_entity_poly.entity_id
_entity_poly.type
_entity_poly.pdbx_seq_one_letter_code
_entity_poly.pdbx_strand_id
1 'polypeptide(L)'
;MLWSATARLSANPSPLHLPVFNQSITVLGKSKPSRVCCSPSRAMETNDDTSKAKGLSFDDFLSKKPYSPPTWASHLKPIPSHVFSLAHLPTPIHKWNLPNLPQNTEVWLKRDDLSGMQLSGNKVRKLEFLLAEAVAQGADCIITIGGIQSNHCRATAVAAKYLNLDSYLILRTSKLLVDKDPGLTGNLLVERFMGAHIQLISKEEYAKIGSVALTNVLKEQLLKEGRRPYVIPVGGSNSLGTWGYIEAMREIEEQLQIRSNRVKFDDIVVACGSGGTIAGLSLGSWLGALKAKT
;
A
#
# COMPACT_ATOMS: atom_id res chain seq x y z
N MET A 1 -5.31 -10.17 -7.31
CA MET A 1 -6.41 -9.17 -7.39
C MET A 1 -6.76 -8.73 -5.98
N LEU A 2 -6.61 -7.44 -5.64
CA LEU A 2 -7.16 -6.87 -4.41
C LEU A 2 -8.38 -6.03 -4.83
N TRP A 3 -9.54 -6.31 -4.24
CA TRP A 3 -10.64 -5.37 -4.16
C TRP A 3 -10.77 -5.00 -2.68
N SER A 4 -10.57 -3.72 -2.35
CA SER A 4 -11.18 -3.13 -1.16
C SER A 4 -12.50 -2.52 -1.61
N ALA A 5 -13.60 -3.21 -1.35
CA ALA A 5 -14.94 -2.67 -1.53
C ALA A 5 -15.53 -2.43 -0.14
N THR A 6 -15.99 -1.20 0.08
CA THR A 6 -16.74 -0.78 1.26
C THR A 6 -18.22 -1.03 0.97
N ALA A 7 -18.89 -1.91 1.72
CA ALA A 7 -20.34 -2.10 1.62
C ALA A 7 -20.93 -2.61 2.94
N ARG A 8 -22.11 -2.11 3.30
CA ARG A 8 -22.96 -2.57 4.41
C ARG A 8 -24.16 -3.34 3.84
N LEU A 9 -24.54 -4.45 4.48
CA LEU A 9 -25.71 -5.26 4.18
C LEU A 9 -26.80 -5.11 5.27
N SER A 10 -28.06 -4.95 4.87
CA SER A 10 -29.23 -5.39 5.63
C SER A 10 -30.30 -5.96 4.68
N ALA A 11 -30.90 -7.08 5.08
CA ALA A 11 -31.62 -8.06 4.25
C ALA A 11 -33.09 -7.73 3.90
N ASN A 12 -33.55 -8.08 2.69
CA ASN A 12 -34.47 -9.20 2.38
C ASN A 12 -34.76 -9.28 0.86
N PRO A 13 -35.13 -10.46 0.29
CA PRO A 13 -34.95 -10.76 -1.13
C PRO A 13 -36.22 -10.53 -1.98
N SER A 14 -36.05 -10.10 -3.22
CA SER A 14 -37.04 -10.24 -4.30
C SER A 14 -36.31 -10.31 -5.65
N PRO A 15 -36.78 -11.12 -6.62
CA PRO A 15 -35.95 -11.62 -7.72
C PRO A 15 -35.71 -10.61 -8.85
N LEU A 16 -34.48 -10.62 -9.36
CA LEU A 16 -33.98 -9.83 -10.48
C LEU A 16 -34.46 -10.39 -11.83
N HIS A 17 -34.91 -9.50 -12.72
CA HIS A 17 -34.92 -9.71 -14.18
C HIS A 17 -33.80 -8.87 -14.79
N LEU A 18 -32.90 -9.50 -15.55
CA LEU A 18 -31.84 -8.85 -16.33
C LEU A 18 -32.20 -8.88 -17.82
N PRO A 19 -32.04 -7.78 -18.57
CA PRO A 19 -31.92 -7.83 -20.01
C PRO A 19 -30.45 -7.84 -20.46
N VAL A 20 -30.21 -8.62 -21.50
CA VAL A 20 -28.95 -8.83 -22.22
C VAL A 20 -28.63 -7.59 -23.07
N PHE A 21 -27.40 -7.08 -22.97
CA PHE A 21 -26.90 -6.04 -23.89
C PHE A 21 -25.95 -6.65 -24.91
N ASN A 22 -26.34 -6.50 -26.19
CA ASN A 22 -25.60 -6.94 -27.36
C ASN A 22 -24.58 -5.87 -27.80
N GLN A 23 -23.47 -6.34 -28.34
CA GLN A 23 -22.30 -5.57 -28.78
C GLN A 23 -22.59 -4.64 -29.97
N SER A 24 -21.79 -3.57 -30.11
CA SER A 24 -21.11 -3.17 -31.37
C SER A 24 -20.21 -1.95 -31.13
N ILE A 25 -18.89 -2.10 -31.33
CA ILE A 25 -17.90 -1.01 -31.38
C ILE A 25 -17.63 -0.70 -32.86
N THR A 26 -17.87 0.54 -33.28
CA THR A 26 -17.45 1.04 -34.60
C THR A 26 -16.21 1.92 -34.43
N VAL A 27 -15.13 1.58 -35.13
CA VAL A 27 -13.87 2.32 -35.16
C VAL A 27 -13.92 3.36 -36.29
N LEU A 28 -13.72 4.64 -35.97
CA LEU A 28 -13.58 5.70 -36.98
C LEU A 28 -12.19 6.37 -36.91
N GLY A 29 -11.38 6.06 -37.91
CA GLY A 29 -10.75 6.99 -38.86
C GLY A 29 -9.98 8.23 -38.35
N LYS A 30 -8.68 8.23 -38.62
CA LYS A 30 -7.71 9.34 -38.49
C LYS A 30 -8.07 10.56 -39.36
N SER A 31 -7.89 11.78 -38.84
CA SER A 31 -7.73 13.01 -39.64
C SER A 31 -6.52 13.84 -39.15
N LYS A 32 -5.80 14.45 -40.10
CA LYS A 32 -4.56 15.23 -39.95
C LYS A 32 -4.82 16.65 -39.42
N PRO A 33 -3.85 17.34 -38.77
CA PRO A 33 -4.03 18.71 -38.30
C PRO A 33 -3.59 19.75 -39.34
N SER A 34 -4.38 20.81 -39.50
CA SER A 34 -4.01 22.05 -40.20
C SER A 34 -3.44 23.07 -39.20
N ARG A 35 -2.33 23.71 -39.59
CA ARG A 35 -1.71 24.82 -38.86
C ARG A 35 -2.42 26.13 -39.21
N VAL A 36 -2.73 26.93 -38.19
CA VAL A 36 -3.00 28.36 -38.35
C VAL A 36 -2.17 29.11 -37.30
N CYS A 37 -1.32 30.01 -37.78
CA CYS A 37 -0.57 30.97 -36.97
C CYS A 37 -1.43 32.22 -36.72
N CYS A 38 -1.46 32.70 -35.48
CA CYS A 38 -1.84 34.08 -35.14
C CYS A 38 -0.84 34.65 -34.11
N SER A 39 -0.51 35.92 -34.33
CA SER A 39 0.52 36.78 -33.73
C SER A 39 0.32 37.14 -32.24
N PRO A 40 1.37 37.63 -31.54
CA PRO A 40 1.31 37.88 -30.10
C PRO A 40 0.77 39.28 -29.79
N SER A 41 -0.10 39.40 -28.79
CA SER A 41 -0.42 40.70 -28.20
C SER A 41 -0.50 40.63 -26.67
N ARG A 42 0.26 41.57 -26.07
CA ARG A 42 0.17 42.16 -24.73
C ARG A 42 0.27 41.24 -23.51
N ALA A 43 1.44 41.31 -22.88
CA ALA A 43 1.65 40.97 -21.48
C ALA A 43 0.73 41.80 -20.58
N MET A 44 0.01 41.10 -19.70
CA MET A 44 -0.74 41.67 -18.60
C MET A 44 -0.18 40.97 -17.35
N GLU A 45 0.53 41.73 -16.53
CA GLU A 45 1.07 41.27 -15.25
C GLU A 45 -0.10 40.88 -14.34
N THR A 46 -0.17 39.60 -13.98
CA THR A 46 -1.04 39.11 -12.91
C THR A 46 -0.17 38.66 -11.76
N ASN A 47 -0.36 39.32 -10.62
CA ASN A 47 0.25 38.99 -9.33
C ASN A 47 0.16 37.50 -9.02
N ASP A 48 1.32 36.88 -8.86
CA ASP A 48 1.48 35.46 -8.55
C ASP A 48 1.34 35.25 -7.04
N ASP A 49 0.10 35.12 -6.56
CA ASP A 49 -0.18 34.56 -5.24
C ASP A 49 -0.38 33.04 -5.40
N THR A 50 0.70 32.34 -5.72
CA THR A 50 0.69 30.87 -5.88
C THR A 50 0.86 30.20 -4.53
N SER A 51 -0.24 29.63 -4.05
CA SER A 51 -0.23 28.50 -3.13
C SER A 51 0.77 27.46 -3.64
N LYS A 52 1.87 27.25 -2.92
CA LYS A 52 2.91 26.27 -3.28
C LYS A 52 2.30 24.87 -3.28
N ALA A 53 1.86 24.41 -4.45
CA ALA A 53 1.76 22.98 -4.72
C ALA A 53 3.18 22.42 -4.59
N LYS A 54 3.41 21.54 -3.60
CA LYS A 54 4.66 20.79 -3.47
C LYS A 54 4.82 19.94 -4.73
N GLY A 55 5.53 20.45 -5.73
CA GLY A 55 5.96 19.66 -6.88
C GLY A 55 6.84 18.51 -6.39
N LEU A 56 6.65 17.32 -6.96
CA LEU A 56 7.52 16.18 -6.72
C LEU A 56 8.94 16.54 -7.19
N SER A 57 9.87 16.72 -6.25
CA SER A 57 11.30 16.90 -6.55
C SER A 57 11.86 15.60 -7.14
N PHE A 58 12.80 15.70 -8.09
CA PHE A 58 13.53 14.55 -8.63
C PHE A 58 14.26 13.75 -7.54
N ASP A 59 14.59 14.38 -6.41
CA ASP A 59 15.33 13.78 -5.30
C ASP A 59 14.43 13.16 -4.21
N ASP A 60 13.11 13.09 -4.43
CA ASP A 60 12.20 12.69 -3.36
C ASP A 60 12.15 11.18 -3.15
N PHE A 61 12.20 10.38 -4.22
CA PHE A 61 12.14 8.92 -4.15
C PHE A 61 13.43 8.31 -3.59
N LEU A 62 13.29 7.23 -2.81
CA LEU A 62 14.37 6.50 -2.14
C LEU A 62 15.16 7.33 -1.10
N SER A 63 14.67 8.51 -0.73
CA SER A 63 15.31 9.35 0.27
C SER A 63 14.89 8.94 1.69
N LYS A 64 15.86 8.93 2.62
CA LYS A 64 15.60 8.79 4.06
C LYS A 64 15.33 10.18 4.63
N LYS A 65 14.18 10.36 5.29
CA LYS A 65 13.77 11.64 5.88
C LYS A 65 13.58 11.49 7.39
N PRO A 66 13.90 12.52 8.19
CA PRO A 66 13.41 12.61 9.56
C PRO A 66 11.88 12.52 9.56
N TYR A 67 11.32 11.81 10.54
CA TYR A 67 9.87 11.67 10.68
C TYR A 67 9.36 12.53 11.83
N SER A 68 8.19 13.15 11.61
CA SER A 68 7.43 13.84 12.65
C SER A 68 5.97 13.38 12.57
N PRO A 69 5.39 12.87 13.66
CA PRO A 69 4.02 12.36 13.63
C PRO A 69 3.01 13.50 13.54
N PRO A 70 1.75 13.22 13.14
CA PRO A 70 0.67 14.18 13.25
C PRO A 70 0.51 14.63 14.70
N THR A 71 0.08 15.88 14.90
CA THR A 71 -0.05 16.48 16.23
C THR A 71 -0.91 15.62 17.15
N TRP A 72 -2.02 15.07 16.64
CA TRP A 72 -2.91 14.18 17.36
C TRP A 72 -2.31 12.80 17.70
N ALA A 73 -1.19 12.40 17.08
CA ALA A 73 -0.47 11.15 17.38
C ALA A 73 0.86 11.36 18.13
N SER A 74 1.23 12.61 18.44
CA SER A 74 2.55 12.94 19.00
C SER A 74 2.84 12.33 20.39
N HIS A 75 1.80 11.88 21.09
CA HIS A 75 1.91 11.22 22.40
C HIS A 75 2.14 9.70 22.29
N LEU A 76 1.93 9.09 21.12
CA LEU A 76 2.18 7.67 20.91
C LEU A 76 3.68 7.36 21.02
N LYS A 77 4.03 6.20 21.58
CA LYS A 77 5.42 5.76 21.75
C LYS A 77 5.60 4.31 21.31
N PRO A 78 6.77 3.93 20.79
CA PRO A 78 7.84 4.83 20.34
C PRO A 78 7.45 5.56 19.05
N ILE A 79 7.95 6.79 18.88
CA ILE A 79 7.79 7.55 17.64
C ILE A 79 8.94 7.13 16.70
N PRO A 80 8.66 6.80 15.43
CA PRO A 80 9.70 6.53 14.45
C PRO A 80 10.59 7.77 14.29
N SER A 81 11.90 7.60 14.25
CA SER A 81 12.80 8.73 14.03
C SER A 81 12.91 9.13 12.55
N HIS A 82 12.71 8.16 11.65
CA HIS A 82 12.91 8.33 10.22
C HIS A 82 11.89 7.50 9.42
N VAL A 83 11.75 7.86 8.16
CA VAL A 83 10.92 7.17 7.16
C VAL A 83 11.62 7.26 5.80
N PHE A 84 11.49 6.24 4.96
CA PHE A 84 11.87 6.34 3.55
C PHE A 84 10.71 6.86 2.70
N SER A 85 11.01 7.54 1.60
CA SER A 85 10.01 7.84 0.57
C SER A 85 10.09 6.78 -0.54
N LEU A 86 9.12 5.87 -0.54
CA LEU A 86 9.02 4.76 -1.49
C LEU A 86 7.64 4.74 -2.19
N ALA A 87 6.61 5.27 -1.55
CA ALA A 87 5.26 5.34 -2.08
C ALA A 87 5.03 6.63 -2.88
N HIS A 88 4.24 6.53 -3.96
CA HIS A 88 3.67 7.71 -4.62
C HIS A 88 2.46 8.20 -3.83
N LEU A 89 2.67 9.25 -3.04
CA LEU A 89 1.67 9.86 -2.16
C LEU A 89 1.41 11.33 -2.54
N PRO A 90 0.22 11.88 -2.25
CA PRO A 90 -0.94 11.19 -1.68
C PRO A 90 -1.65 10.30 -2.71
N THR A 91 -2.19 9.15 -2.29
CA THR A 91 -2.97 8.30 -3.20
C THR A 91 -4.37 8.89 -3.45
N PRO A 92 -4.95 8.77 -4.65
CA PRO A 92 -6.23 9.42 -4.96
C PRO A 92 -7.42 8.89 -4.14
N ILE A 93 -8.40 9.76 -3.90
CA ILE A 93 -9.74 9.40 -3.39
C ILE A 93 -10.78 9.69 -4.47
N HIS A 94 -11.42 8.65 -5.00
CA HIS A 94 -12.42 8.75 -6.06
C HIS A 94 -13.80 8.37 -5.57
N LYS A 95 -14.84 9.11 -5.98
CA LYS A 95 -16.22 8.67 -5.81
C LYS A 95 -16.47 7.48 -6.71
N TRP A 96 -17.13 6.45 -6.18
CA TRP A 96 -17.50 5.26 -6.92
C TRP A 96 -19.02 5.14 -6.96
N ASN A 97 -19.59 5.42 -8.13
CA ASN A 97 -21.03 5.36 -8.36
C ASN A 97 -21.46 3.91 -8.60
N LEU A 98 -21.67 3.16 -7.52
CA LEU A 98 -22.20 1.80 -7.57
C LEU A 98 -23.71 1.82 -7.83
N PRO A 99 -24.25 0.92 -8.68
CA PRO A 99 -25.69 0.78 -8.84
C PRO A 99 -26.32 0.22 -7.56
N ASN A 100 -27.60 0.54 -7.32
CA ASN A 100 -28.41 0.00 -6.22
C ASN A 100 -27.89 0.30 -4.81
N LEU A 101 -27.17 1.40 -4.61
CA LEU A 101 -26.86 1.89 -3.27
C LEU A 101 -28.14 2.39 -2.56
N PRO A 102 -28.24 2.21 -1.23
CA PRO A 102 -29.32 2.82 -0.46
C PRO A 102 -29.34 4.34 -0.65
N GLN A 103 -30.51 4.95 -0.50
CA GLN A 103 -30.67 6.40 -0.62
C GLN A 103 -29.71 7.12 0.35
N ASN A 104 -29.13 8.24 -0.10
CA ASN A 104 -28.14 9.03 0.64
C ASN A 104 -26.86 8.26 1.03
N THR A 105 -26.52 7.17 0.33
CA THR A 105 -25.26 6.46 0.50
C THR A 105 -24.29 6.80 -0.62
N GLU A 106 -23.08 7.20 -0.26
CA GLU A 106 -21.99 7.39 -1.21
C GLU A 106 -20.84 6.43 -0.89
N VAL A 107 -20.22 5.88 -1.94
CA VAL A 107 -19.01 5.07 -1.80
C VAL A 107 -17.85 5.83 -2.41
N TRP A 108 -16.76 5.88 -1.65
CA TRP A 108 -15.50 6.49 -2.06
C TRP A 108 -14.39 5.47 -1.92
N LEU A 109 -13.42 5.52 -2.83
CA LEU A 109 -12.32 4.57 -2.88
C LEU A 109 -10.99 5.30 -2.71
N LYS A 110 -10.30 5.01 -1.60
CA LYS A 110 -8.88 5.38 -1.39
C LYS A 110 -8.01 4.42 -2.20
N ARG A 111 -7.40 4.93 -3.27
CA ARG A 111 -6.66 4.13 -4.27
C ARG A 111 -5.23 3.81 -3.82
N ASP A 112 -5.11 3.14 -2.68
CA ASP A 112 -3.81 2.68 -2.18
C ASP A 112 -3.13 1.66 -3.10
N ASP A 113 -3.85 1.04 -4.03
CA ASP A 113 -3.26 0.27 -5.13
C ASP A 113 -2.40 1.11 -6.09
N LEU A 114 -2.60 2.43 -6.11
CA LEU A 114 -1.84 3.38 -6.93
C LEU A 114 -0.63 3.98 -6.20
N SER A 115 -0.24 3.43 -5.06
CA SER A 115 0.95 3.86 -4.29
C SER A 115 2.31 3.56 -4.95
N GLY A 116 2.32 3.02 -6.19
CA GLY A 116 3.50 2.73 -7.01
C GLY A 116 3.48 1.29 -7.55
N MET A 117 3.73 1.04 -8.84
CA MET A 117 3.35 -0.23 -9.50
C MET A 117 3.88 -1.51 -8.81
N GLN A 118 5.18 -1.61 -8.54
CA GLN A 118 5.83 -2.80 -7.97
C GLN A 118 5.72 -2.86 -6.44
N LEU A 119 5.73 -1.69 -5.80
CA LEU A 119 5.53 -1.49 -4.37
C LEU A 119 4.04 -1.35 -3.98
N SER A 120 3.13 -1.59 -4.93
CA SER A 120 1.73 -1.15 -4.86
C SER A 120 0.95 -1.71 -3.69
N GLY A 121 -0.11 -1.00 -3.37
CA GLY A 121 -1.08 -1.39 -2.37
C GLY A 121 -0.69 -0.90 -0.99
N ASN A 122 -1.25 -1.58 0.01
CA ASN A 122 -1.11 -1.18 1.40
C ASN A 122 0.26 -1.44 2.02
N LYS A 123 1.15 -2.16 1.34
CA LYS A 123 2.37 -2.66 1.97
C LYS A 123 3.47 -1.60 2.00
N VAL A 124 3.62 -0.81 0.94
CA VAL A 124 4.67 0.22 0.87
C VAL A 124 4.59 1.22 2.01
N ARG A 125 3.40 1.70 2.37
CA ARG A 125 3.22 2.64 3.50
C ARG A 125 3.84 2.14 4.80
N LYS A 126 3.76 0.82 5.06
CA LYS A 126 4.37 0.22 6.26
C LYS A 126 5.87 0.02 6.07
N LEU A 127 6.27 -0.40 4.88
CA LEU A 127 7.67 -0.69 4.54
C LEU A 127 8.55 0.56 4.60
N GLU A 128 8.02 1.74 4.29
CA GLU A 128 8.73 3.02 4.44
C GLU A 128 9.31 3.22 5.85
N PHE A 129 8.57 2.82 6.89
CA PHE A 129 9.02 2.88 8.29
C PHE A 129 9.88 1.69 8.67
N LEU A 130 9.44 0.48 8.32
CA LEU A 130 10.13 -0.76 8.69
C LEU A 130 11.54 -0.83 8.11
N LEU A 131 11.72 -0.40 6.86
CA LEU A 131 13.02 -0.39 6.21
C LEU A 131 13.90 0.75 6.68
N ALA A 132 13.31 1.88 7.09
CA ALA A 132 14.07 2.97 7.73
C ALA A 132 14.71 2.49 9.04
N GLU A 133 13.99 1.70 9.84
CA GLU A 133 14.55 1.05 11.02
C GLU A 133 15.57 -0.03 10.66
N ALA A 134 15.29 -0.91 9.70
CA ALA A 134 16.22 -1.95 9.27
C ALA A 134 17.59 -1.37 8.86
N VAL A 135 17.58 -0.33 8.01
CA VAL A 135 18.80 0.38 7.59
C VAL A 135 19.48 1.07 8.77
N ALA A 136 18.72 1.69 9.68
CA ALA A 136 19.30 2.31 10.88
C ALA A 136 19.99 1.31 11.82
N GLN A 137 19.49 0.06 11.87
CA GLN A 137 20.12 -1.04 12.62
C GLN A 137 21.29 -1.69 11.85
N GLY A 138 21.64 -1.20 10.66
CA GLY A 138 22.74 -1.73 9.85
C GLY A 138 22.44 -3.09 9.22
N ALA A 139 21.16 -3.43 9.02
CA ALA A 139 20.78 -4.68 8.37
C ALA A 139 21.37 -4.77 6.95
N ASP A 140 21.76 -5.97 6.54
CA ASP A 140 22.16 -6.28 5.16
C ASP A 140 21.15 -7.16 4.41
N CYS A 141 20.18 -7.72 5.14
CA CYS A 141 19.13 -8.51 4.56
C CYS A 141 17.83 -8.43 5.36
N ILE A 142 16.72 -8.70 4.66
CA ILE A 142 15.36 -8.71 5.20
C ILE A 142 14.83 -10.13 5.16
N ILE A 143 14.26 -10.58 6.28
CA ILE A 143 13.49 -11.82 6.36
C ILE A 143 12.01 -11.46 6.43
N THR A 144 11.17 -12.07 5.60
CA THR A 144 9.73 -12.03 5.81
C THR A 144 9.03 -13.30 5.34
N ILE A 145 7.73 -13.40 5.62
CA ILE A 145 6.95 -14.61 5.41
C ILE A 145 5.53 -14.31 4.93
N GLY A 146 5.02 -15.14 4.01
CA GLY A 146 3.71 -14.95 3.40
C GLY A 146 3.26 -16.15 2.57
N GLY A 147 2.11 -16.05 1.90
CA GLY A 147 1.69 -17.04 0.91
C GLY A 147 2.52 -16.97 -0.37
N ILE A 148 2.50 -18.04 -1.17
CA ILE A 148 3.20 -18.11 -2.46
C ILE A 148 2.84 -16.97 -3.46
N GLN A 149 1.69 -16.31 -3.28
CA GLN A 149 1.28 -15.13 -4.06
C GLN A 149 1.13 -13.89 -3.17
N SER A 150 2.00 -13.74 -2.17
CA SER A 150 1.92 -12.66 -1.18
C SER A 150 2.30 -11.30 -1.77
N ASN A 151 1.35 -10.36 -1.80
CA ASN A 151 1.67 -8.96 -2.14
C ASN A 151 2.67 -8.33 -1.14
N HIS A 152 2.68 -8.81 0.11
CA HIS A 152 3.64 -8.37 1.12
C HIS A 152 5.06 -8.81 0.80
N CYS A 153 5.25 -10.08 0.41
CA CYS A 153 6.57 -10.61 0.10
C CYS A 153 7.13 -9.92 -1.16
N ARG A 154 6.30 -9.79 -2.21
CA ARG A 154 6.64 -8.99 -3.40
C ARG A 154 7.07 -7.57 -3.05
N ALA A 155 6.23 -6.82 -2.34
CA ALA A 155 6.52 -5.42 -2.03
C ALA A 155 7.79 -5.30 -1.17
N THR A 156 8.00 -6.23 -0.23
CA THR A 156 9.21 -6.28 0.60
C THR A 156 10.45 -6.54 -0.24
N ALA A 157 10.41 -7.51 -1.16
CA ALA A 157 11.53 -7.85 -2.02
C ALA A 157 11.97 -6.68 -2.91
N VAL A 158 11.00 -5.99 -3.50
CA VAL A 158 11.27 -4.80 -4.32
C VAL A 158 11.84 -3.66 -3.47
N ALA A 159 11.25 -3.38 -2.31
CA ALA A 159 11.68 -2.29 -1.43
C ALA A 159 13.07 -2.52 -0.84
N ALA A 160 13.34 -3.76 -0.41
CA ALA A 160 14.67 -4.18 0.04
C ALA A 160 15.69 -4.02 -1.09
N LYS A 161 15.35 -4.42 -2.32
CA LYS A 161 16.27 -4.30 -3.46
C LYS A 161 16.62 -2.85 -3.80
N TYR A 162 15.66 -1.92 -3.72
CA TYR A 162 15.94 -0.49 -3.87
C TYR A 162 16.97 0.02 -2.84
N LEU A 163 16.95 -0.52 -1.62
CA LEU A 163 17.87 -0.15 -0.54
C LEU A 163 19.13 -1.02 -0.49
N ASN A 164 19.38 -1.81 -1.54
CA ASN A 164 20.50 -2.74 -1.63
C ASN A 164 20.57 -3.75 -0.45
N LEU A 165 19.41 -4.23 -0.01
CA LEU A 165 19.26 -5.27 0.99
C LEU A 165 18.85 -6.59 0.31
N ASP A 166 19.47 -7.70 0.71
CA ASP A 166 19.03 -9.01 0.24
C ASP A 166 17.68 -9.38 0.86
N SER A 167 16.89 -10.19 0.16
CA SER A 167 15.57 -10.63 0.63
C SER A 167 15.51 -12.13 0.79
N TYR A 168 15.13 -12.58 1.98
CA TYR A 168 14.87 -13.96 2.32
C TYR A 168 13.38 -14.14 2.63
N LEU A 169 12.69 -14.88 1.77
CA LEU A 169 11.24 -15.02 1.79
C LEU A 169 10.86 -16.46 2.11
N ILE A 170 10.13 -16.65 3.20
CA ILE A 170 9.47 -17.91 3.51
C ILE A 170 8.07 -17.88 2.88
N LEU A 171 7.78 -18.76 1.93
CA LEU A 171 6.52 -18.77 1.19
C LEU A 171 5.73 -20.05 1.44
N ARG A 172 4.54 -19.91 2.03
CA ARG A 172 3.64 -21.04 2.25
C ARG A 172 2.88 -21.43 0.97
N THR A 173 2.91 -22.72 0.66
CA THR A 173 2.21 -23.35 -0.47
C THR A 173 1.52 -24.65 -0.01
N SER A 174 0.80 -25.32 -0.91
CA SER A 174 0.19 -26.62 -0.57
C SER A 174 1.27 -27.70 -0.41
N LYS A 175 1.00 -28.70 0.43
CA LYS A 175 1.91 -29.83 0.66
C LYS A 175 2.34 -30.54 -0.63
N LEU A 176 1.48 -30.61 -1.65
CA LEU A 176 1.79 -31.24 -2.94
C LEU A 176 2.77 -30.45 -3.82
N LEU A 177 2.97 -29.16 -3.50
CA LEU A 177 3.79 -28.23 -4.29
C LEU A 177 5.03 -27.74 -3.54
N VAL A 178 5.22 -28.11 -2.27
CA VAL A 178 6.33 -27.59 -1.44
C VAL A 178 7.69 -28.02 -1.97
N ASP A 179 7.79 -29.24 -2.51
CA ASP A 179 9.02 -29.81 -3.07
C ASP A 179 9.14 -29.61 -4.59
N LYS A 180 8.25 -28.82 -5.20
CA LYS A 180 8.24 -28.57 -6.64
C LYS A 180 8.59 -27.12 -6.91
N ASP A 181 9.28 -26.86 -8.02
CA ASP A 181 9.45 -25.48 -8.48
C ASP A 181 8.09 -24.89 -8.89
N PRO A 182 7.56 -23.88 -8.18
CA PRO A 182 6.31 -23.19 -8.54
C PRO A 182 6.41 -22.36 -9.83
N GLY A 183 7.60 -22.26 -10.43
CA GLY A 183 7.85 -21.56 -11.68
C GLY A 183 7.78 -20.04 -11.53
N LEU A 184 7.46 -19.38 -12.65
CA LEU A 184 7.53 -17.93 -12.82
C LEU A 184 6.12 -17.31 -12.92
N THR A 185 5.37 -17.30 -11.81
CA THR A 185 3.96 -16.90 -11.81
C THR A 185 3.64 -15.76 -10.83
N GLY A 186 2.85 -14.79 -11.28
CA GLY A 186 2.27 -13.74 -10.42
C GLY A 186 3.31 -12.96 -9.60
N ASN A 187 3.09 -12.86 -8.29
CA ASN A 187 3.98 -12.16 -7.36
C ASN A 187 5.35 -12.84 -7.24
N LEU A 188 5.40 -14.18 -7.30
CA LEU A 188 6.64 -14.94 -7.21
C LEU A 188 7.62 -14.61 -8.35
N LEU A 189 7.08 -14.34 -9.54
CA LEU A 189 7.91 -13.89 -10.67
C LEU A 189 8.74 -12.66 -10.30
N VAL A 190 8.08 -11.65 -9.73
CA VAL A 190 8.71 -10.39 -9.33
C VAL A 190 9.72 -10.63 -8.19
N GLU A 191 9.36 -11.46 -7.20
CA GLU A 191 10.25 -11.82 -6.10
C GLU A 191 11.56 -12.45 -6.60
N ARG A 192 11.48 -13.38 -7.57
CA ARG A 192 12.65 -13.98 -8.23
C ARG A 192 13.43 -12.97 -9.05
N PHE A 193 12.77 -12.09 -9.80
CA PHE A 193 13.42 -11.03 -10.56
C PHE A 193 14.23 -10.07 -9.68
N MET A 194 13.77 -9.83 -8.44
CA MET A 194 14.52 -9.02 -7.46
C MET A 194 15.69 -9.77 -6.81
N GLY A 195 15.87 -11.06 -7.13
CA GLY A 195 16.92 -11.92 -6.55
C GLY A 195 16.61 -12.42 -5.15
N ALA A 196 15.33 -12.51 -4.77
CA ALA A 196 14.96 -13.00 -3.44
C ALA A 196 15.28 -14.49 -3.27
N HIS A 197 15.85 -14.84 -2.11
CA HIS A 197 16.03 -16.22 -1.66
C HIS A 197 14.68 -16.77 -1.18
N ILE A 198 14.19 -17.83 -1.82
CA ILE A 198 12.86 -18.40 -1.54
C ILE A 198 12.99 -19.72 -0.78
N GLN A 199 12.38 -19.79 0.39
CA GLN A 199 12.15 -21.04 1.13
C GLN A 199 10.67 -21.39 1.08
N LEU A 200 10.33 -22.54 0.49
CA LEU A 200 8.96 -23.03 0.48
C LEU A 200 8.66 -23.82 1.75
N ILE A 201 7.46 -23.62 2.30
CA ILE A 201 6.93 -24.41 3.40
C ILE A 201 5.48 -24.80 3.12
N SER A 202 5.01 -25.86 3.77
CA SER A 202 3.60 -26.25 3.66
C SER A 202 2.70 -25.35 4.52
N LYS A 203 1.41 -25.25 4.18
CA LYS A 203 0.42 -24.54 5.02
C LYS A 203 0.29 -25.17 6.40
N GLU A 204 0.42 -26.49 6.48
CA GLU A 204 0.33 -27.29 7.70
C GLU A 204 1.52 -27.00 8.63
N GLU A 205 2.72 -26.93 8.07
CA GLU A 205 3.94 -26.54 8.80
C GLU A 205 3.85 -25.10 9.30
N TYR A 206 3.39 -24.17 8.46
CA TYR A 206 3.14 -22.79 8.87
C TYR A 206 2.15 -22.71 10.04
N ALA A 207 1.06 -23.49 9.99
CA ALA A 207 0.05 -23.51 11.04
C ALA A 207 0.59 -24.12 12.35
N LYS A 208 1.45 -25.14 12.26
CA LYS A 208 2.04 -25.82 13.41
C LYS A 208 3.12 -25.00 14.11
N ILE A 209 4.05 -24.43 13.34
CA ILE A 209 5.24 -23.75 13.88
C ILE A 209 4.97 -22.27 14.13
N GLY A 210 4.18 -21.64 13.27
CA GLY A 210 3.87 -20.22 13.33
C GLY A 210 4.97 -19.34 12.72
N SER A 211 4.54 -18.17 12.25
CA SER A 211 5.43 -17.25 11.50
C SER A 211 6.66 -16.78 12.28
N VAL A 212 6.50 -16.47 13.57
CA VAL A 212 7.58 -15.93 14.41
C VAL A 212 8.71 -16.94 14.56
N ALA A 213 8.39 -18.18 14.93
CA ALA A 213 9.39 -19.24 15.10
C ALA A 213 10.09 -19.57 13.77
N LEU A 214 9.34 -19.67 12.66
CA LEU A 214 9.92 -19.89 11.33
C LEU A 214 10.91 -18.80 10.94
N THR A 215 10.57 -17.53 11.14
CA THR A 215 11.49 -16.43 10.84
C THR A 215 12.69 -16.37 11.78
N ASN A 216 12.53 -16.79 13.04
CA ASN A 216 13.63 -16.83 14.01
C ASN A 216 14.66 -17.91 13.66
N VAL A 217 14.22 -19.10 13.23
CA VAL A 217 15.14 -20.16 12.77
C VAL A 217 16.01 -19.66 11.62
N LEU A 218 15.40 -19.03 10.61
CA LEU A 218 16.14 -18.46 9.49
C LEU A 218 17.05 -17.29 9.92
N LYS A 219 16.58 -16.46 10.85
CA LYS A 219 17.39 -15.37 11.42
C LYS A 219 18.66 -15.91 12.10
N GLU A 220 18.52 -16.93 12.94
CA GLU A 220 19.65 -17.56 13.63
C GLU A 220 20.64 -18.20 12.66
N GLN A 221 20.15 -18.81 11.59
CA GLN A 221 21.01 -19.34 10.53
C GLN A 221 21.83 -18.21 9.87
N LEU A 222 21.16 -17.14 9.41
CA LEU A 222 21.85 -16.04 8.73
C LEU A 222 22.84 -15.31 9.66
N LEU A 223 22.54 -15.20 10.96
CA LEU A 223 23.48 -14.66 11.94
C LEU A 223 24.76 -15.51 12.04
N LYS A 224 24.64 -16.85 12.01
CA LYS A 224 25.81 -17.76 12.00
C LYS A 224 26.63 -17.64 10.72
N GLU A 225 26.00 -17.26 9.62
CA GLU A 225 26.65 -16.96 8.34
C GLU A 225 27.27 -15.53 8.30
N GLY A 226 27.24 -14.80 9.42
CA GLY A 226 27.82 -13.45 9.53
C GLY A 226 26.95 -12.33 8.94
N ARG A 227 25.70 -12.62 8.59
CA ARG A 227 24.73 -11.65 8.06
C ARG A 227 24.11 -10.83 9.18
N ARG A 228 23.47 -9.71 8.82
CA ARG A 228 22.70 -8.86 9.74
C ARG A 228 21.24 -8.83 9.31
N PRO A 229 20.45 -9.89 9.61
CA PRO A 229 19.05 -9.98 9.21
C PRO A 229 18.13 -9.11 10.06
N TYR A 230 17.21 -8.41 9.40
CA TYR A 230 16.07 -7.75 10.02
C TYR A 230 14.77 -8.47 9.64
N VAL A 231 13.95 -8.84 10.64
CA VAL A 231 12.71 -9.59 10.42
C VAL A 231 11.52 -8.63 10.30
N ILE A 232 10.83 -8.68 9.17
CA ILE A 232 9.54 -8.01 8.98
C ILE A 232 8.42 -9.04 9.17
N PRO A 233 7.51 -8.86 10.15
CA PRO A 233 6.42 -9.81 10.38
C PRO A 233 5.41 -9.81 9.23
N VAL A 234 4.57 -10.84 9.17
CA VAL A 234 3.57 -11.03 8.10
C VAL A 234 2.77 -9.75 7.84
N GLY A 235 2.87 -9.24 6.62
CA GLY A 235 2.13 -8.05 6.19
C GLY A 235 2.60 -6.73 6.79
N GLY A 236 3.79 -6.71 7.41
CA GLY A 236 4.38 -5.55 8.09
C GLY A 236 3.58 -5.12 9.32
N SER A 237 2.90 -6.06 9.97
CA SER A 237 1.97 -5.77 11.05
C SER A 237 2.65 -5.86 12.42
N ASN A 238 3.20 -4.74 12.85
CA ASN A 238 3.72 -4.49 14.19
C ASN A 238 3.44 -3.02 14.55
N SER A 239 3.89 -2.58 15.72
CA SER A 239 3.76 -1.19 16.18
C SER A 239 4.37 -0.19 15.20
N LEU A 240 5.58 -0.45 14.69
CA LEU A 240 6.26 0.44 13.75
C LEU A 240 5.52 0.56 12.40
N GLY A 241 5.17 -0.57 11.78
CA GLY A 241 4.47 -0.58 10.49
C GLY A 241 3.05 0.00 10.56
N THR A 242 2.46 0.08 11.74
CA THR A 242 1.16 0.73 11.98
C THR A 242 1.21 2.23 11.65
N TRP A 243 2.36 2.88 11.83
CA TRP A 243 2.55 4.31 11.51
C TRP A 243 2.28 4.63 10.04
N GLY A 244 2.53 3.69 9.11
CA GLY A 244 2.18 3.86 7.70
C GLY A 244 0.69 4.13 7.44
N TYR A 245 -0.18 3.60 8.30
CA TYR A 245 -1.64 3.81 8.19
C TYR A 245 -2.19 4.88 9.13
N ILE A 246 -1.44 5.27 10.16
CA ILE A 246 -1.65 6.54 10.87
C ILE A 246 -1.44 7.69 9.89
N GLU A 247 -0.36 7.64 9.09
CA GLU A 247 -0.08 8.60 8.03
C GLU A 247 -1.13 8.59 6.91
N ALA A 248 -1.66 7.41 6.55
CA ALA A 248 -2.77 7.35 5.61
C ALA A 248 -4.02 8.08 6.12
N MET A 249 -4.26 8.08 7.44
CA MET A 249 -5.36 8.86 8.02
C MET A 249 -5.08 10.37 7.95
N ARG A 250 -3.87 10.80 8.33
CA ARG A 250 -3.42 12.20 8.17
C ARG A 250 -3.61 12.67 6.73
N GLU A 251 -3.21 11.84 5.77
CA GLU A 251 -3.37 12.09 4.34
C GLU A 251 -4.85 12.22 3.94
N ILE A 252 -5.74 11.38 4.45
CA ILE A 252 -7.19 11.50 4.20
C ILE A 252 -7.74 12.82 4.75
N GLU A 253 -7.36 13.20 5.98
CA GLU A 253 -7.79 14.46 6.60
C GLU A 253 -7.35 15.68 5.77
N GLU A 254 -6.09 15.70 5.33
CA GLU A 254 -5.55 16.76 4.46
C GLU A 254 -6.27 16.81 3.12
N GLN A 255 -6.54 15.67 2.49
CA GLN A 255 -7.28 15.59 1.23
C GLN A 255 -8.74 16.08 1.36
N LEU A 256 -9.38 15.87 2.52
CA LEU A 256 -10.73 16.37 2.80
C LEU A 256 -10.75 17.87 3.07
N GLN A 257 -9.72 18.43 3.73
CA GLN A 257 -9.62 19.87 3.96
C GLN A 257 -9.49 20.68 2.67
N ILE A 258 -8.73 20.17 1.69
CA ILE A 258 -8.51 20.83 0.39
C ILE A 258 -9.80 20.87 -0.44
N ARG A 259 -10.67 19.85 -0.35
CA ARG A 259 -11.98 19.85 -0.98
C ARG A 259 -12.91 20.74 -0.16
N SER A 260 -13.05 22.00 -0.56
CA SER A 260 -13.81 23.09 0.10
C SER A 260 -15.32 22.85 0.35
N ASN A 261 -15.80 21.59 0.39
CA ASN A 261 -17.18 21.20 0.66
C ASN A 261 -17.28 19.85 1.41
N ARG A 262 -17.86 19.90 2.63
CA ARG A 262 -18.77 18.97 3.36
C ARG A 262 -18.67 17.43 3.23
N VAL A 263 -17.74 16.85 2.49
CA VAL A 263 -17.59 15.39 2.43
C VAL A 263 -16.94 14.93 3.72
N LYS A 264 -17.72 14.25 4.55
CA LYS A 264 -17.25 13.54 5.73
C LYS A 264 -17.45 12.05 5.48
N PHE A 265 -16.46 11.25 5.86
CA PHE A 265 -16.61 9.79 5.85
C PHE A 265 -17.10 9.34 7.22
N ASP A 266 -18.24 8.63 7.24
CA ASP A 266 -18.81 8.06 8.46
C ASP A 266 -18.21 6.68 8.79
N ASP A 267 -17.87 5.91 7.76
CA ASP A 267 -17.32 4.57 7.85
C ASP A 267 -16.12 4.40 6.89
N ILE A 268 -15.09 3.66 7.33
CA ILE A 268 -13.96 3.21 6.53
C ILE A 268 -13.95 1.70 6.58
N VAL A 269 -14.07 1.06 5.42
CA VAL A 269 -14.02 -0.41 5.32
C VAL A 269 -12.76 -0.83 4.60
N VAL A 270 -12.05 -1.80 5.18
CA VAL A 270 -10.80 -2.31 4.64
C VAL A 270 -10.72 -3.83 4.80
N ALA A 271 -10.15 -4.50 3.80
CA ALA A 271 -9.86 -5.93 3.90
C ALA A 271 -8.83 -6.17 5.01
N CYS A 272 -9.18 -7.02 5.98
CA CYS A 272 -8.31 -7.34 7.10
C CYS A 272 -7.65 -8.71 6.92
N GLY A 273 -6.32 -8.72 6.79
CA GLY A 273 -5.49 -9.91 6.83
C GLY A 273 -4.71 -9.98 8.14
N SER A 274 -3.48 -9.48 8.13
CA SER A 274 -2.62 -9.43 9.32
C SER A 274 -2.87 -8.23 10.25
N GLY A 275 -3.99 -7.52 10.13
CA GLY A 275 -4.41 -6.48 11.10
C GLY A 275 -3.74 -5.10 11.02
N GLY A 276 -2.45 -4.97 10.67
CA GLY A 276 -1.73 -3.69 10.83
C GLY A 276 -2.24 -2.52 9.98
N THR A 277 -3.03 -2.77 8.92
CA THR A 277 -3.68 -1.68 8.15
C THR A 277 -4.87 -1.13 8.91
N ILE A 278 -5.79 -2.00 9.35
CA ILE A 278 -6.95 -1.57 10.13
C ILE A 278 -6.51 -0.95 11.45
N ALA A 279 -5.49 -1.49 12.12
CA ALA A 279 -4.97 -0.92 13.38
C ALA A 279 -4.55 0.56 13.23
N GLY A 280 -3.82 0.90 12.15
CA GLY A 280 -3.38 2.27 11.92
C GLY A 280 -4.52 3.20 11.54
N LEU A 281 -5.48 2.72 10.73
CA LEU A 281 -6.68 3.47 10.38
C LEU A 281 -7.58 3.70 11.60
N SER A 282 -7.82 2.69 12.42
CA SER A 282 -8.62 2.80 13.65
C SER A 282 -8.00 3.77 14.63
N LEU A 283 -6.69 3.67 14.86
CA LEU A 283 -5.98 4.58 15.76
C LEU A 283 -5.99 6.01 15.23
N GLY A 284 -5.71 6.18 13.93
CA GLY A 284 -5.78 7.48 13.27
C GLY A 284 -7.17 8.09 13.34
N SER A 285 -8.21 7.30 13.09
CA SER A 285 -9.59 7.77 13.16
C SER A 285 -10.00 8.13 14.59
N TRP A 286 -9.58 7.34 15.57
CA TRP A 286 -9.89 7.58 16.98
C TRP A 286 -9.17 8.81 17.56
N LEU A 287 -7.93 9.07 17.15
CA LEU A 287 -7.15 10.21 17.63
C LEU A 287 -7.40 11.49 16.81
N GLY A 288 -7.52 11.35 15.49
CA GLY A 288 -7.70 12.45 14.54
C GLY A 288 -9.08 13.09 14.57
N ALA A 289 -9.31 14.00 13.62
CA ALA A 289 -10.54 14.75 13.46
C ALA A 289 -11.64 13.99 12.70
N LEU A 290 -11.28 13.00 11.86
CA LEU A 290 -12.26 12.32 11.01
C LEU A 290 -13.34 11.57 11.80
N LYS A 291 -12.94 10.85 12.87
CA LYS A 291 -13.82 10.04 13.75
C LYS A 291 -14.74 9.06 12.99
N ALA A 292 -14.31 8.56 11.84
CA ALA A 292 -15.00 7.52 11.09
C ALA A 292 -14.96 6.19 11.85
N LYS A 293 -16.00 5.38 11.73
CA LYS A 293 -15.97 3.99 12.20
C LYS A 293 -15.07 3.18 11.26
N THR A 294 -14.27 2.27 11.82
CA THR A 294 -13.27 1.48 11.09
C THR A 294 -13.45 0.01 11.40
#